data_AF-A0A7X3G8E7-F1
#
_entry.id   AF-A0A7X3G8E7-F1
#
_cell.length_a   1.000
_cell.length_b   1.000
_cell.length_c   1.000
_cell.angle_alpha   90.00
_cell.angle_beta   90.00
_cell.angle_gamma   90.00
#
_symmetry.space_group_name_H-M   'P 1'
#
loop_
_entity.id
_entity.type
_entity.pdbx_description
1 polymer ?
#
loop_
_entity_poly.entity_id
_entity_poly.type
_entity_poly.pdbx_seq_one_letter_code
_entity_poly.pdbx_strand_id
1 'polypeptide(L)'
;MKKKPVFLYVLLGFSTLGVLMSIYGYVQIPNLIKTWNEILKDEAILQQIGGVDTVKLQLATFEWARSLPSLSMTLLTTVLFAISVFFLFVKKDVVKSTYTYLAMRLAVFVSWMVSVLVSNRMAQSIVKNKEALEGVLGANKMTVIGYAVLTILFSAIAYYSLRRYQKAVEEEVLDAEVL
;
A
#
# COMPACT_ATOMS: atom_id res chain seq x y z
N MET A 1 7.51 35.04 2.25
CA MET A 1 6.75 34.22 1.27
C MET A 1 6.41 32.90 1.94
N LYS A 2 5.12 32.52 2.08
CA LYS A 2 4.73 31.28 2.78
C LYS A 2 5.49 30.08 2.20
N LYS A 3 6.33 29.43 3.02
CA LYS A 3 7.09 28.24 2.60
C LYS A 3 6.12 27.16 2.10
N LYS A 4 6.29 26.71 0.87
CA LYS A 4 5.44 25.66 0.28
C LYS A 4 5.83 24.29 0.85
N PRO A 5 4.88 23.41 1.20
CA PRO A 5 5.16 22.08 1.73
C PRO A 5 5.58 21.10 0.61
N VAL A 6 6.69 21.38 -0.08
CA VAL A 6 7.19 20.61 -1.24
C VAL A 6 7.27 19.10 -0.94
N PHE A 7 7.74 18.75 0.26
CA PHE A 7 7.85 17.36 0.71
C PHE A 7 6.52 16.60 0.63
N LEU A 8 5.41 17.23 1.00
CA LEU A 8 4.12 16.56 1.11
C LEU A 8 3.49 16.35 -0.27
N TYR A 9 3.71 17.28 -1.21
CA TYR A 9 3.32 17.09 -2.61
C TYR A 9 4.04 15.88 -3.23
N VAL A 10 5.33 15.72 -2.98
CA VAL A 10 6.12 14.58 -3.49
C VAL A 10 5.61 13.27 -2.87
N LEU A 11 5.43 13.21 -1.56
CA LEU A 11 4.97 12.01 -0.85
C LEU A 11 3.55 11.60 -1.26
N LEU A 12 2.63 12.56 -1.40
CA LEU A 12 1.28 12.29 -1.90
C LEU A 12 1.29 11.93 -3.38
N GLY A 13 2.18 12.52 -4.18
CA GLY A 13 2.39 12.14 -5.58
C GLY A 13 2.76 10.66 -5.72
N PHE A 14 3.75 10.19 -4.96
CA PHE A 14 4.08 8.76 -4.93
C PHE A 14 2.92 7.89 -4.42
N SER A 15 2.18 8.37 -3.43
CA SER A 15 1.04 7.64 -2.88
C SER A 15 -0.13 7.55 -3.86
N THR A 16 -0.26 8.54 -4.75
CA THR A 16 -1.28 8.55 -5.82
C THR A 16 -1.10 7.36 -6.75
N LEU A 17 0.15 7.06 -7.13
CA LEU A 17 0.45 5.87 -7.94
C LEU A 17 0.01 4.58 -7.23
N GLY A 18 0.30 4.46 -5.93
CA GLY A 18 -0.13 3.31 -5.13
C GLY A 18 -1.64 3.14 -5.10
N VAL A 19 -2.38 4.23 -4.85
CA VAL A 19 -3.86 4.21 -4.81
C VAL A 19 -4.44 3.85 -6.18
N LEU A 20 -3.94 4.45 -7.26
CA LEU A 20 -4.40 4.15 -8.62
C LEU A 20 -4.14 2.70 -9.01
N MET A 21 -2.96 2.17 -8.70
CA MET A 21 -2.62 0.78 -8.98
C MET A 21 -3.51 -0.19 -8.19
N SER A 22 -3.81 0.12 -6.93
CA SER A 22 -4.76 -0.67 -6.14
C SER A 22 -6.14 -0.67 -6.79
N ILE A 23 -6.71 0.50 -7.08
CA ILE A 23 -8.04 0.62 -7.69
C ILE A 23 -8.10 -0.12 -9.04
N TYR A 24 -7.10 0.09 -9.90
CA TYR A 24 -6.99 -0.60 -11.18
C TYR A 24 -6.94 -2.12 -10.98
N GLY A 25 -6.11 -2.59 -10.05
CA GLY A 25 -6.02 -3.99 -9.67
C GLY A 25 -7.39 -4.56 -9.33
N TYR A 26 -8.15 -3.90 -8.45
CA TYR A 26 -9.50 -4.31 -8.04
C TYR A 26 -10.48 -4.44 -9.21
N VAL A 27 -10.45 -3.49 -10.16
CA VAL A 27 -11.29 -3.53 -11.36
C VAL A 27 -10.96 -4.73 -12.24
N GLN A 28 -9.68 -5.13 -12.30
CA GLN A 28 -9.23 -6.26 -13.11
C GLN A 28 -9.46 -7.64 -12.48
N ILE A 29 -9.65 -7.74 -11.16
CA ILE A 29 -9.76 -9.04 -10.46
C ILE A 29 -10.78 -9.99 -11.10
N PRO A 30 -12.01 -9.57 -11.47
CA PRO A 30 -12.97 -10.48 -12.09
C PRO A 30 -12.48 -11.11 -13.39
N ASN A 31 -11.77 -10.34 -14.22
CA ASN A 31 -11.18 -10.83 -15.46
C ASN A 31 -9.99 -11.75 -15.17
N LEU A 32 -9.13 -11.38 -14.22
CA LEU A 32 -8.02 -12.22 -13.79
C LEU A 32 -8.51 -13.58 -13.28
N ILE A 33 -9.54 -13.63 -12.44
CA ILE A 33 -10.11 -14.90 -11.97
C ILE A 33 -10.57 -15.77 -13.15
N LYS A 34 -11.22 -15.19 -14.17
CA LYS A 34 -11.63 -15.96 -15.36
C LYS A 34 -10.43 -16.52 -16.11
N THR A 35 -9.45 -15.68 -16.42
CA THR A 35 -8.22 -16.10 -17.13
C THR A 35 -7.48 -17.20 -16.39
N TRP A 36 -7.32 -17.07 -15.07
CA TRP A 36 -6.62 -18.10 -14.28
C TRP A 36 -7.42 -19.39 -14.13
N ASN A 37 -8.76 -19.33 -14.18
CA ASN A 37 -9.60 -20.53 -14.26
C ASN A 37 -9.54 -21.23 -15.62
N GLU A 38 -9.30 -20.49 -16.72
CA GLU A 38 -9.06 -21.08 -18.03
C GLU A 38 -7.70 -21.77 -18.08
N ILE A 39 -6.67 -21.15 -17.50
CA ILE A 39 -5.34 -21.74 -17.33
C ILE A 39 -5.38 -23.06 -16.55
N LEU A 40 -6.25 -23.19 -15.53
CA LEU A 40 -6.44 -24.47 -14.82
C LEU A 40 -6.87 -25.64 -15.71
N LYS A 41 -7.44 -25.36 -16.88
CA LYS A 41 -7.94 -26.38 -17.81
C LYS A 41 -6.91 -26.76 -18.88
N ASP A 42 -5.79 -26.04 -18.95
CA ASP A 42 -4.74 -26.24 -19.93
C ASP A 42 -3.48 -26.84 -19.28
N GLU A 43 -3.31 -28.16 -19.45
CA GLU A 43 -2.18 -28.89 -18.87
C GLU A 43 -0.82 -28.43 -19.43
N ALA A 44 -0.76 -27.97 -20.67
CA ALA A 44 0.49 -27.51 -21.28
C ALA A 44 0.94 -26.18 -20.65
N ILE A 45 0.01 -25.27 -20.41
CA ILE A 45 0.29 -24.01 -19.71
C ILE A 45 0.62 -24.27 -18.24
N LEU A 46 -0.10 -25.18 -17.57
CA LEU A 46 0.15 -25.53 -16.17
C LEU A 46 1.58 -25.99 -15.93
N GLN A 47 2.16 -26.79 -16.84
CA GLN A 47 3.55 -27.22 -16.72
C GLN A 47 4.54 -26.06 -16.85
N GLN A 48 4.21 -25.00 -17.61
CA GLN A 48 5.09 -23.84 -17.80
C GLN A 48 5.07 -22.86 -16.62
N ILE A 49 3.95 -22.73 -15.92
CA ILE A 49 3.74 -21.72 -14.87
C ILE A 49 3.95 -22.25 -13.45
N GLY A 50 4.56 -23.42 -13.30
CA GLY A 50 4.86 -24.00 -11.98
C GLY A 50 3.72 -24.83 -11.40
N GLY A 51 2.83 -25.38 -12.23
CA GLY A 51 1.86 -26.39 -11.87
C GLY A 51 0.54 -25.89 -11.27
N VAL A 52 -0.32 -26.85 -10.95
CA VAL A 52 -1.69 -26.63 -10.46
C VAL A 52 -1.72 -25.86 -9.14
N ASP A 53 -0.80 -26.13 -8.22
CA ASP A 53 -0.75 -25.48 -6.91
C ASP A 53 -0.50 -23.97 -7.02
N THR A 54 0.35 -23.56 -7.96
CA THR A 54 0.65 -22.14 -8.22
C THR A 54 -0.59 -21.39 -8.70
N VAL A 55 -1.33 -21.98 -9.64
CA VAL A 55 -2.57 -21.40 -10.15
C VAL A 55 -3.65 -21.34 -9.07
N LYS A 56 -3.81 -22.41 -8.28
CA LYS A 56 -4.78 -22.43 -7.17
C LYS A 56 -4.45 -21.39 -6.11
N LEU A 57 -3.17 -21.22 -5.78
CA LEU A 57 -2.72 -20.19 -4.85
C LEU A 57 -3.02 -18.78 -5.38
N GLN A 58 -2.81 -18.54 -6.66
CA GLN A 58 -3.10 -17.26 -7.29
C GLN A 58 -4.61 -16.96 -7.30
N LEU A 59 -5.44 -17.95 -7.62
CA LEU A 59 -6.90 -17.83 -7.54
C LEU A 59 -7.38 -17.52 -6.12
N ALA A 60 -6.87 -18.25 -5.11
CA ALA A 60 -7.18 -17.97 -3.71
C ALA A 60 -6.77 -16.56 -3.28
N THR A 61 -5.64 -16.07 -3.80
CA THR A 61 -5.17 -14.70 -3.55
C THR A 61 -6.12 -13.66 -4.16
N PHE A 62 -6.63 -13.89 -5.37
CA PHE A 62 -7.62 -13.01 -6.00
C PHE A 62 -8.98 -13.03 -5.29
N GLU A 63 -9.43 -14.20 -4.83
CA GLU A 63 -10.65 -14.32 -4.02
C GLU A 63 -10.51 -13.55 -2.71
N TRP A 64 -9.35 -13.67 -2.04
CA TRP A 64 -9.07 -12.88 -0.84
C TRP A 64 -9.02 -11.39 -1.12
N ALA A 65 -8.43 -10.96 -2.24
CA ALA A 65 -8.43 -9.56 -2.62
C ALA A 65 -9.86 -9.01 -2.73
N ARG A 66 -10.84 -9.81 -3.21
CA ARG A 66 -12.27 -9.41 -3.24
C ARG A 66 -13.01 -9.55 -1.92
N SER A 67 -12.39 -10.12 -0.90
CA SER A 67 -13.05 -10.31 0.39
C SER A 67 -13.36 -8.97 1.08
N LEU A 68 -14.41 -8.96 1.89
CA LEU A 68 -14.82 -7.77 2.64
C LEU A 68 -13.68 -7.17 3.49
N PRO A 69 -12.85 -7.96 4.22
CA PRO A 69 -11.71 -7.41 4.96
C PRO A 69 -10.69 -6.69 4.08
N SER A 70 -10.33 -7.27 2.93
CA SER A 70 -9.38 -6.67 1.99
C SER A 70 -9.94 -5.36 1.40
N LEU A 71 -11.19 -5.39 0.94
CA LEU A 71 -11.89 -4.19 0.45
C LEU A 71 -11.99 -3.10 1.51
N SER A 72 -12.24 -3.46 2.77
CA SER A 72 -12.35 -2.51 3.88
C SER A 72 -11.02 -1.80 4.15
N MET A 73 -9.90 -2.54 4.12
CA MET A 73 -8.56 -1.96 4.27
C MET A 73 -8.19 -1.04 3.11
N THR A 74 -8.51 -1.43 1.88
CA THR A 74 -8.32 -0.58 0.70
C THR A 74 -9.16 0.69 0.78
N LEU A 75 -10.42 0.57 1.20
CA LEU A 75 -11.29 1.73 1.36
C LEU A 75 -10.74 2.67 2.44
N LEU A 76 -10.32 2.14 3.60
CA LEU A 76 -9.71 2.92 4.68
C LEU A 76 -8.49 3.71 4.19
N THR A 77 -7.56 3.04 3.51
CA THR A 77 -6.33 3.67 3.00
C THR A 77 -6.64 4.73 1.94
N THR A 78 -7.62 4.48 1.07
CA THR A 78 -8.08 5.43 0.04
C THR A 78 -8.76 6.65 0.66
N VAL A 79 -9.58 6.47 1.70
CA VAL A 79 -10.22 7.57 2.42
C VAL A 79 -9.19 8.41 3.16
N LEU A 80 -8.21 7.79 3.84
CA LEU A 80 -7.14 8.52 4.50
C LEU A 80 -6.28 9.32 3.50
N PHE A 81 -6.01 8.76 2.32
CA PHE A 81 -5.37 9.49 1.22
C PHE A 81 -6.20 10.72 0.82
N ALA A 82 -7.49 10.55 0.57
CA ALA A 82 -8.39 11.64 0.17
C ALA A 82 -8.49 12.73 1.24
N ILE A 83 -8.55 12.36 2.53
CA ILE A 83 -8.55 13.31 3.65
C ILE A 83 -7.22 14.09 3.70
N SER A 84 -6.08 13.42 3.51
CA SER A 84 -4.77 14.08 3.48
C SER A 84 -4.69 15.09 2.33
N VAL A 85 -5.12 14.71 1.14
CA VAL A 85 -5.23 15.59 -0.05
C VAL A 85 -6.17 16.76 0.23
N PHE A 86 -7.35 16.52 0.80
CA PHE A 86 -8.32 17.56 1.16
C PHE A 86 -7.71 18.60 2.12
N PHE A 87 -7.04 18.16 3.17
CA PHE A 87 -6.40 19.09 4.11
C PHE A 87 -5.28 19.90 3.44
N LEU A 88 -4.52 19.31 2.52
CA LEU A 88 -3.45 20.01 1.84
C LEU A 88 -3.96 21.06 0.84
N PHE A 89 -4.89 20.70 -0.03
CA PHE A 89 -5.29 21.55 -1.15
C PHE A 89 -6.48 22.46 -0.83
N VAL A 90 -7.46 21.97 -0.06
CA VAL A 90 -8.69 22.73 0.25
C VAL A 90 -8.51 23.55 1.52
N LYS A 91 -8.08 22.91 2.61
CA LYS A 91 -7.90 23.60 3.90
C LYS A 91 -6.55 24.29 4.05
N LYS A 92 -5.58 23.97 3.19
CA LYS A 92 -4.18 24.46 3.29
C LYS A 92 -3.56 24.20 4.68
N ASP A 93 -4.02 23.15 5.35
CA ASP A 93 -3.58 22.72 6.69
C ASP A 93 -2.54 21.62 6.53
N VAL A 94 -1.27 22.03 6.43
CA VAL A 94 -0.13 21.13 6.22
C VAL A 94 0.06 20.16 7.38
N VAL A 95 -0.24 20.61 8.60
CA VAL A 95 -0.05 19.81 9.81
C VAL A 95 -1.05 18.66 9.82
N LYS A 96 -2.35 18.96 9.68
CA LYS A 96 -3.37 17.89 9.62
C LYS A 96 -3.16 16.98 8.43
N SER A 97 -2.84 17.54 7.25
CA SER A 97 -2.56 16.73 6.07
C SER A 97 -1.42 15.74 6.30
N THR A 98 -0.34 16.18 6.95
CA THR A 98 0.81 15.31 7.26
C THR A 98 0.46 14.22 8.28
N TYR A 99 -0.31 14.54 9.32
CA TYR A 99 -0.75 13.51 10.28
C TYR A 99 -1.70 12.49 9.63
N THR A 100 -2.62 12.93 8.77
CA THR A 100 -3.46 12.01 8.01
C THR A 100 -2.62 11.15 7.06
N TYR A 101 -1.59 11.73 6.41
CA TYR A 101 -0.65 10.98 5.58
C TYR A 101 0.09 9.90 6.39
N LEU A 102 0.57 10.21 7.59
CA LEU A 102 1.22 9.24 8.47
C LEU A 102 0.25 8.12 8.88
N ALA A 103 -0.99 8.45 9.23
CA ALA A 103 -2.03 7.47 9.53
C ALA A 103 -2.34 6.57 8.33
N MET A 104 -2.43 7.15 7.13
CA MET A 104 -2.56 6.41 5.88
C MET A 104 -1.41 5.43 5.68
N ARG A 105 -0.16 5.88 5.86
CA ARG A 105 1.03 5.03 5.70
C ARG A 105 1.03 3.86 6.67
N LEU A 106 0.63 4.09 7.92
CA LEU A 106 0.48 3.03 8.90
C LEU A 106 -0.61 2.03 8.51
N ALA A 107 -1.77 2.52 8.06
CA ALA A 107 -2.87 1.67 7.59
C ALA A 107 -2.47 0.80 6.38
N VAL A 108 -1.73 1.39 5.41
CA VAL A 108 -1.18 0.65 4.27
C VAL A 108 -0.25 -0.45 4.75
N PHE A 109 0.66 -0.15 5.68
CA PHE A 109 1.58 -1.14 6.22
C PHE A 109 0.84 -2.30 6.92
N VAL A 110 -0.15 -2.01 7.76
CA VAL A 110 -0.99 -3.02 8.41
C VAL A 110 -1.74 -3.87 7.38
N SER A 111 -2.32 -3.25 6.35
CA SER A 111 -3.00 -3.97 5.27
C SER A 111 -2.06 -4.97 4.57
N TRP A 112 -0.83 -4.57 4.27
CA TRP A 112 0.18 -5.46 3.69
C TRP A 112 0.55 -6.62 4.61
N MET A 113 0.72 -6.35 5.91
CA MET A 113 0.99 -7.40 6.90
C MET A 113 -0.13 -8.44 6.94
N VAL A 114 -1.39 -8.01 6.97
CA VAL A 114 -2.56 -8.91 6.93
C VAL A 114 -2.57 -9.71 5.63
N SER A 115 -2.32 -9.06 4.49
CA SER A 115 -2.28 -9.71 3.16
C SER A 115 -1.26 -10.85 3.14
N VAL A 116 -0.05 -10.60 3.66
CA VAL A 116 1.03 -11.58 3.69
C VAL A 116 0.72 -12.72 4.67
N LEU A 117 0.16 -12.42 5.84
CA LEU A 117 -0.25 -13.46 6.79
C LEU A 117 -1.29 -14.40 6.18
N VAL A 118 -2.26 -13.85 5.45
CA VAL A 118 -3.27 -14.64 4.77
C VAL A 118 -2.66 -15.44 3.61
N SER A 119 -1.82 -14.82 2.79
CA SER A 119 -1.11 -15.50 1.69
C SER A 119 -0.26 -16.67 2.20
N ASN A 120 0.46 -16.50 3.31
CA ASN A 120 1.23 -17.58 3.93
C ASN A 120 0.35 -18.74 4.38
N ARG A 121 -0.82 -18.46 4.98
CA ARG A 121 -1.78 -19.51 5.36
C ARG A 121 -2.35 -20.24 4.16
N MET A 122 -2.64 -19.53 3.08
CA MET A 122 -3.10 -20.12 1.81
C MET A 122 -2.01 -20.98 1.16
N ALA A 123 -0.77 -20.51 1.15
CA ALA A 123 0.35 -21.26 0.62
C ALA A 123 0.54 -22.58 1.38
N GLN A 124 0.49 -22.54 2.71
CA GLN A 124 0.62 -23.74 3.55
C GLN A 124 -0.51 -24.76 3.34
N SER A 125 -1.72 -24.32 2.98
CA SER A 125 -2.84 -25.23 2.73
C SER A 125 -2.83 -25.81 1.31
N ILE A 126 -2.43 -25.00 0.32
CA ILE A 126 -2.51 -25.33 -1.11
C ILE A 126 -1.23 -26.01 -1.61
N VAL A 127 -0.06 -25.42 -1.36
CA VAL A 127 1.21 -25.83 -1.97
C VAL A 127 1.77 -27.05 -1.26
N LYS A 128 1.89 -28.17 -1.97
CA LYS A 128 2.37 -29.44 -1.39
C LYS A 128 3.87 -29.63 -1.48
N ASN A 129 4.50 -29.10 -2.52
CA ASN A 129 5.95 -29.15 -2.68
C ASN A 129 6.63 -28.22 -1.66
N LYS A 130 7.56 -28.77 -0.88
CA LYS A 130 8.26 -28.04 0.19
C LYS A 130 9.13 -26.90 -0.33
N GLU A 131 9.87 -27.11 -1.42
CA GLU A 131 10.74 -26.09 -2.02
C GLU A 131 9.91 -24.94 -2.59
N ALA A 132 8.80 -25.25 -3.28
CA ALA A 132 7.87 -24.25 -3.77
C ALA A 132 7.23 -23.45 -2.63
N LEU A 133 6.83 -24.12 -1.54
CA LEU A 133 6.29 -23.47 -0.35
C LEU A 133 7.32 -22.53 0.29
N GLU A 134 8.56 -22.99 0.48
CA GLU A 134 9.65 -22.16 0.99
C GLU A 134 9.92 -20.94 0.10
N GLY A 135 9.85 -21.10 -1.23
CA GLY A 135 9.94 -20.01 -2.19
C GLY A 135 8.86 -18.94 -1.99
N VAL A 136 7.60 -19.35 -1.86
CA VAL A 136 6.47 -18.43 -1.62
C VAL A 136 6.61 -17.71 -0.27
N LEU A 137 6.90 -18.44 0.80
CA LEU A 137 7.07 -17.86 2.14
C LEU A 137 8.26 -16.89 2.18
N GLY A 138 9.35 -17.23 1.49
CA GLY A 138 10.53 -16.37 1.32
C GLY A 138 10.20 -15.08 0.57
N ALA A 139 9.48 -15.16 -0.55
CA ALA A 139 9.04 -13.99 -1.31
C ALA A 139 8.13 -13.07 -0.49
N ASN A 140 7.19 -13.66 0.26
CA ASN A 140 6.31 -12.93 1.16
C ASN A 140 7.08 -12.22 2.29
N LYS A 141 8.10 -12.87 2.86
CA LYS A 141 8.99 -12.26 3.84
C LYS A 141 9.74 -11.05 3.26
N MET A 142 10.31 -11.18 2.07
CA MET A 142 11.01 -10.09 1.38
C MET A 142 10.07 -8.92 1.08
N THR A 143 8.83 -9.21 0.69
CA THR A 143 7.78 -8.21 0.46
C THR A 143 7.51 -7.40 1.73
N VAL A 144 7.33 -8.06 2.87
CA VAL A 144 7.14 -7.38 4.17
C VAL A 144 8.31 -6.47 4.51
N ILE A 145 9.55 -6.97 4.36
CA ILE A 145 10.76 -6.19 4.65
C ILE A 145 10.82 -4.95 3.76
N GLY A 146 10.58 -5.10 2.45
CA GLY A 146 10.56 -3.99 1.51
C GLY A 146 9.53 -2.93 1.89
N TYR A 147 8.29 -3.34 2.19
CA TYR A 147 7.24 -2.40 2.62
C TYR A 147 7.51 -1.75 3.97
N ALA A 148 8.13 -2.47 4.92
CA ALA A 148 8.53 -1.92 6.21
C ALA A 148 9.56 -0.80 6.01
N VAL A 149 10.61 -1.06 5.22
CA VAL A 149 11.64 -0.06 4.90
C VAL A 149 11.03 1.17 4.25
N LEU A 150 10.20 1.00 3.21
CA LEU A 150 9.53 2.12 2.55
C LEU A 150 8.64 2.92 3.51
N THR A 151 7.91 2.24 4.39
CA THR A 151 7.03 2.90 5.36
C THR A 151 7.82 3.70 6.38
N ILE A 152 8.91 3.15 6.91
CA ILE A 152 9.78 3.86 7.85
C ILE A 152 10.40 5.07 7.17
N LEU A 153 10.98 4.91 5.98
CA LEU A 153 11.61 5.99 5.23
C LEU A 153 10.64 7.14 4.94
N PHE A 154 9.47 6.84 4.38
CA PHE A 154 8.50 7.88 4.03
C PHE A 154 7.90 8.55 5.26
N SER A 155 7.68 7.80 6.34
CA SER A 155 7.18 8.37 7.60
C SER A 155 8.23 9.26 8.26
N ALA A 156 9.51 8.85 8.24
CA ALA A 156 10.62 9.65 8.75
C ALA A 156 10.77 10.97 7.98
N ILE A 157 10.72 10.92 6.64
CA ILE A 157 10.77 12.12 5.79
C ILE A 157 9.60 13.06 6.11
N ALA A 158 8.37 12.53 6.19
CA ALA A 158 7.19 13.32 6.52
C ALA A 158 7.31 13.99 7.89
N TYR A 159 7.73 13.23 8.91
CA TYR A 159 7.86 13.73 10.28
C TYR A 159 8.96 14.79 10.41
N TYR A 160 10.15 14.51 9.87
CA TYR A 160 11.27 15.44 9.90
C TYR A 160 10.94 16.75 9.16
N SER A 161 10.32 16.64 7.99
CA SER A 161 9.94 17.80 7.18
C SER A 161 8.83 18.62 7.83
N LEU A 162 7.87 17.98 8.50
CA LEU A 162 6.84 18.67 9.29
C LEU A 162 7.45 19.50 10.41
N ARG A 163 8.39 18.93 11.19
CA ARG A 163 9.08 19.68 12.25
C ARG A 163 9.82 20.90 11.71
N ARG A 164 10.53 20.74 10.59
CA ARG A 164 11.23 21.86 9.94
C ARG A 164 10.25 22.91 9.43
N TYR A 165 9.12 22.48 8.87
CA TYR A 165 8.06 23.38 8.42
C TYR A 165 7.45 24.18 9.58
N GLN A 166 7.13 23.53 10.70
CA GLN A 166 6.56 24.18 11.87
C GLN A 166 7.49 25.24 12.46
N LYS A 167 8.76 24.92 12.68
CA LYS A 167 9.77 25.88 13.16
C LYS A 167 9.87 27.11 12.26
N ALA A 168 9.90 26.87 10.95
CA ALA A 168 10.00 27.93 9.97
C ALA A 168 8.76 28.84 9.92
N VAL A 169 7.57 28.31 10.21
CA VAL A 169 6.33 29.10 10.30
C VAL A 169 6.31 29.91 11.60
N GLU A 170 6.79 29.33 12.70
CA GLU A 170 6.90 30.01 14.00
C GLU A 170 7.87 31.20 13.95
N GLU A 171 9.05 31.00 13.33
CA GLU A 171 10.02 32.09 13.06
C GLU A 171 9.40 33.22 12.21
N GLU A 172 8.68 32.88 11.14
CA GLU A 172 8.01 33.88 10.28
C GLU A 172 6.92 34.68 11.03
N VAL A 173 6.23 34.05 11.99
CA VAL A 173 5.21 34.74 12.81
C VAL A 173 5.86 35.69 13.80
N LEU A 174 6.94 35.25 14.47
CA LEU A 174 7.70 36.08 15.41
C LEU A 174 8.29 37.31 14.71
N ASP A 175 8.91 37.15 13.54
CA ASP A 175 9.48 38.25 12.77
C ASP A 175 8.40 39.27 12.33
N ALA A 176 7.16 38.83 12.11
CA ALA A 176 6.04 39.68 11.72
C ALA A 176 5.39 40.44 12.89
N GLU A 177 5.52 39.95 14.14
CA GLU A 177 5.03 40.63 15.34
C GLU A 177 6.00 41.69 15.89
N VAL A 178 7.27 41.65 15.47
CA VAL A 178 8.33 42.57 15.90
C VAL A 178 8.47 43.81 14.98
N LEU A 179 7.77 43.82 13.83
CA LEU A 179 7.71 44.92 12.86
C LEU A 179 6.41 45.73 12.98
#